data_AF-A0A0F6IKU6-F1
#
_entry.id   AF-A0A0F6IKU6-F1
#
_cell.length_a   1.000
_cell.length_b   1.000
_cell.length_c   1.000
_cell.angle_alpha   90.00
_cell.angle_beta   90.00
_cell.angle_gamma   90.00
#
_symmetry.space_group_name_H-M   'P 1'
#
loop_
_entity.id
_entity.type
_entity.pdbx_description
1 polymer ?
#
loop_
_entity_poly.entity_id
_entity_poly.type
_entity_poly.pdbx_seq_one_letter_code
_entity_poly.pdbx_strand_id
1 'polypeptide(L)' 'KIKKDLKWSPKISIETGIGELLKNIDYWREAPVWTPDKIEKATSDWFKYLGGSNS' A
#
# COMPACT_ATOMS: atom_id res chain seq x y z
N LYS A 1 -10.26 -18.50 -0.52
CA LYS A 1 -9.78 -18.96 0.81
C LYS A 1 -10.01 -17.91 1.89
N ILE A 2 -9.46 -16.69 1.81
CA ILE A 2 -9.58 -15.64 2.84
C ILE A 2 -11.00 -15.35 3.37
N LYS A 3 -12.02 -15.31 2.49
CA LYS A 3 -13.42 -15.09 2.91
C LYS A 3 -13.95 -16.19 3.82
N LYS A 4 -13.51 -17.44 3.62
CA LYS A 4 -13.90 -18.60 4.42
C LYS A 4 -13.07 -18.68 5.70
N ASP A 5 -11.76 -18.51 5.56
CA ASP A 5 -10.81 -18.79 6.64
C ASP A 5 -10.77 -17.65 7.67
N LEU A 6 -10.99 -16.40 7.23
CA LEU A 6 -10.97 -15.20 8.08
C LEU A 6 -12.33 -14.52 8.18
N LYS A 7 -13.39 -15.10 7.59
CA LYS A 7 -14.71 -14.45 7.42
C LYS A 7 -14.59 -13.05 6.80
N TRP A 8 -13.57 -12.84 5.98
CA TRP A 8 -13.25 -11.51 5.46
C TRP A 8 -14.28 -11.09 4.41
N SER A 9 -14.76 -9.86 4.54
CA SER A 9 -15.57 -9.17 3.53
C SER A 9 -15.14 -7.70 3.46
N PRO A 10 -15.25 -7.06 2.29
CA PRO A 10 -15.02 -5.63 2.17
C PRO A 10 -16.03 -4.87 3.04
N LYS A 11 -15.56 -3.82 3.73
CA LYS A 11 -16.40 -2.98 4.59
C LYS A 11 -17.27 -2.00 3.80
N ILE A 12 -16.77 -1.58 2.63
CA ILE A 12 -17.44 -0.66 1.70
C ILE A 12 -17.28 -1.18 0.27
N SER A 13 -18.15 -0.73 -0.64
CA SER A 13 -18.01 -1.04 -2.06
C SER A 13 -16.86 -0.24 -2.69
N ILE A 14 -16.47 -0.63 -3.90
CA ILE A 14 -15.44 0.09 -4.66
C ILE A 14 -15.90 1.53 -4.95
N GLU A 15 -17.17 1.69 -5.34
CA GLU A 15 -17.77 2.98 -5.68
C GLU A 15 -17.75 3.93 -4.48
N THR A 16 -18.10 3.43 -3.28
CA THR A 16 -17.99 4.20 -2.04
C THR A 16 -16.55 4.61 -1.77
N GLY A 17 -15.59 3.68 -1.91
CA GLY A 17 -14.16 3.97 -1.71
C GLY A 17 -13.61 5.02 -2.70
N ILE A 18 -14.04 4.96 -3.97
CA ILE A 18 -13.69 5.99 -4.97
C ILE A 18 -14.25 7.36 -4.56
N GLY A 19 -15.50 7.41 -4.08
CA GLY A 19 -16.10 8.64 -3.57
C GLY A 19 -15.33 9.23 -2.40
N GLU A 20 -14.86 8.39 -1.46
CA GLU A 20 -14.02 8.82 -0.34
C GLU A 20 -12.64 9.32 -0.81
N LEU A 21 -12.03 8.65 -1.79
CA LEU A 21 -10.75 9.07 -2.38
C LEU A 21 -10.88 10.44 -3.03
N LEU A 22 -11.92 10.68 -3.84
CA LEU A 22 -12.15 11.95 -4.51
C LEU A 22 -12.41 13.10 -3.53
N LYS A 23 -13.15 12.85 -2.43
CA LYS A 23 -13.36 13.84 -1.37
C LYS A 23 -12.06 14.31 -0.72
N ASN A 24 -11.04 13.44 -0.67
CA ASN A 24 -9.75 13.72 -0.07
C ASN A 24 -8.65 13.93 -1.11
N ILE A 25 -8.98 14.21 -2.38
CA ILE A 25 -8.00 14.23 -3.46
C ILE A 25 -6.89 15.27 -3.23
N ASP A 26 -7.23 16.40 -2.61
CA ASP A 26 -6.28 17.49 -2.34
C ASP A 26 -5.19 17.10 -1.33
N TYR A 27 -5.43 16.11 -0.47
CA TYR A 27 -4.40 15.56 0.42
C TYR A 27 -3.17 15.06 -0.37
N TRP A 28 -3.39 14.52 -1.58
CA TRP A 28 -2.32 13.98 -2.42
C TRP A 28 -1.53 15.04 -3.17
N ARG A 29 -1.98 16.30 -3.17
CA ARG A 29 -1.33 17.41 -3.88
C ARG A 29 0.08 17.67 -3.36
N GLU A 30 0.29 17.50 -2.05
CA GLU A 30 1.56 17.74 -1.38
C GLU A 30 2.34 16.45 -1.09
N ALA A 31 1.81 15.30 -1.52
CA ALA A 31 2.45 14.02 -1.26
C ALA A 31 3.82 13.96 -1.95
N PRO A 32 4.89 13.57 -1.23
CA PRO A 32 6.22 13.51 -1.81
C PRO A 32 6.28 12.42 -2.88
N VAL A 33 6.90 12.75 -4.03
CA VAL A 33 7.16 11.76 -5.07
C VAL A 33 8.23 10.77 -4.60
N TRP A 34 8.01 9.50 -4.92
CA TRP A 34 8.98 8.42 -4.75
C TRP A 34 10.11 8.58 -5.76
N THR A 35 11.31 8.86 -5.28
CA THR A 35 12.54 8.80 -6.06
C THR A 35 13.21 7.44 -5.82
N PRO A 36 14.05 6.96 -6.76
CA PRO A 36 14.82 5.73 -6.56
C PRO A 36 15.51 5.66 -5.20
N ASP A 37 16.20 6.73 -4.79
CA ASP A 37 16.88 6.84 -3.50
C ASP A 37 15.93 6.70 -2.29
N LYS A 38 14.74 7.32 -2.36
CA LYS A 38 13.73 7.23 -1.28
C LYS A 38 13.16 5.83 -1.17
N ILE A 39 12.94 5.15 -2.30
CA ILE A 39 12.47 3.77 -2.36
C ILE A 39 13.52 2.85 -1.74
N GLU A 40 14.78 2.96 -2.16
CA GLU A 40 15.90 2.17 -1.64
C GLU A 40 15.99 2.29 -0.11
N LYS A 41 15.97 3.52 0.40
CA LYS A 41 16.02 3.76 1.85
C LYS A 41 14.83 3.15 2.59
N ALA A 42 13.61 3.39 2.11
CA ALA A 42 12.38 2.92 2.76
C ALA A 42 12.23 1.39 2.72
N THR A 43 12.84 0.73 1.73
CA THR A 43 12.75 -0.73 1.55
C THR A 43 13.99 -1.50 2.01
N SER A 44 15.03 -0.80 2.49
CA SER A 44 16.31 -1.39 2.90
C SER A 44 16.17 -2.55 3.89
N ASP A 45 15.35 -2.39 4.94
CA ASP A 45 15.11 -3.45 5.92
C ASP A 45 14.38 -4.65 5.31
N TRP A 46 13.50 -4.44 4.33
CA TRP A 46 12.83 -5.53 3.64
C TRP A 46 13.85 -6.35 2.87
N PHE A 47 14.77 -5.72 2.15
CA PHE A 47 15.85 -6.46 1.46
C PHE A 47 16.80 -7.16 2.44
N LYS A 48 17.11 -6.52 3.58
CA LYS A 48 17.97 -7.11 4.61
C LYS A 48 17.39 -8.38 5.24
N TYR A 49 16.09 -8.39 5.55
CA TYR A 49 15.45 -9.46 6.31
C TYR A 49 14.62 -10.43 5.46
N LEU A 50 14.09 -9.96 4.32
CA LEU A 50 13.21 -10.73 3.43
C LEU A 50 13.87 -11.04 2.08
N GLY A 51 15.04 -10.47 1.78
CA GLY A 51 15.72 -10.59 0.49
C GLY A 51 16.26 -11.96 0.13
N GLY A 52 16.16 -12.96 1.03
CA GLY A 52 16.47 -14.37 0.75
C GLY A 52 17.91 -14.64 0.33
N SER A 53 18.65 -15.37 1.16
CA SER A 53 19.93 -15.97 0.79
C SER A 53 19.74 -17.05 -0.29
N ASN A 54 19.73 -16.67 -1.55
CA ASN A 54 20.00 -17.57 -2.66
C ASN A 54 21.23 -17.02 -3.39
N SER A 55 22.41 -17.42 -2.90
CA SER A 55 23.64 -17.51 -3.69
C SER A 55 23.66 -18.81 -4.45
#